data_AF-A0A958L1H6-F1
#
_entry.id   AF-A0A958L1H6-F1
#
_cell.length_a   1.000
_cell.length_b   1.000
_cell.length_c   1.000
_cell.angle_alpha   90.00
_cell.angle_beta   90.00
_cell.angle_gamma   90.00
#
_symmetry.space_group_name_H-M   'P 1'
#
loop_
_entity.id
_entity.type
_entity.pdbx_description
1 polymer ?
#
loop_
_entity_poly.entity_id
_entity_poly.type
_entity_poly.pdbx_seq_one_letter_code
_entity_poly.pdbx_strand_id
1 'polypeptide(L)'
;MVFDQILRESFVLIVVVSGLPLLASFLASLTVGILQAATQIQEQTLPHLVKCVAIAGVLLLCGGWFCSLLVRFFRETYDVFRYI
;
A
#
# COMPACT_ATOMS: atom_id res chain seq x y z
N MET A 1 -5.74 -21.57 20.75
CA MET A 1 -6.75 -20.56 20.38
C MET A 1 -6.10 -19.20 20.09
N VAL A 2 -5.23 -18.68 20.96
CA VAL A 2 -4.54 -17.38 20.78
C VAL A 2 -3.73 -17.28 19.47
N PHE A 3 -3.03 -18.35 19.06
CA PHE A 3 -2.21 -18.35 17.82
C PHE A 3 -3.05 -18.17 16.55
N ASP A 4 -4.26 -18.73 16.50
CA ASP A 4 -5.16 -18.62 15.34
C ASP A 4 -5.70 -17.19 15.19
N GLN A 5 -5.97 -16.52 16.31
CA GLN A 5 -6.42 -15.13 16.32
C GLN A 5 -5.34 -14.19 15.77
N ILE A 6 -4.10 -14.32 16.25
CA ILE A 6 -2.97 -13.52 15.77
C ILE A 6 -2.74 -13.74 14.27
N LEU A 7 -2.81 -15.00 13.80
CA LEU A 7 -2.69 -15.31 12.37
C LEU A 7 -3.78 -14.64 11.53
N ARG A 8 -5.04 -14.71 11.98
CA ARG A 8 -6.16 -14.12 11.25
C ARG A 8 -6.07 -12.60 11.19
N GLU A 9 -5.72 -11.96 12.30
CA GLU A 9 -5.50 -10.51 12.36
C GLU A 9 -4.33 -10.08 11.49
N SER A 10 -3.22 -10.81 11.52
CA SER A 10 -2.05 -10.57 10.66
C SER A 10 -2.44 -10.58 9.17
N PHE A 11 -3.19 -11.60 8.74
CA PHE A 11 -3.62 -11.73 7.35
C PHE A 11 -4.53 -10.57 6.93
N VAL A 12 -5.51 -10.19 7.77
CA VAL A 12 -6.40 -9.06 7.48
C VAL A 12 -5.59 -7.75 7.42
N LEU A 13 -4.66 -7.55 8.35
CA LEU A 13 -3.80 -6.37 8.37
C LEU A 13 -2.97 -6.28 7.08
N ILE A 14 -2.34 -7.38 6.65
CA ILE A 14 -1.57 -7.45 5.40
C ILE A 14 -2.46 -7.10 4.20
N VAL A 15 -3.67 -7.64 4.12
CA VAL A 15 -4.60 -7.37 3.02
C VAL A 15 -5.05 -5.91 3.01
N VAL A 16 -5.32 -5.30 4.17
CA VAL A 16 -5.74 -3.89 4.26
C VAL A 16 -4.57 -2.95 3.95
N VAL A 17 -3.39 -3.20 4.53
CA VAL A 17 -2.17 -2.42 4.33
C VAL A 17 -1.70 -2.50 2.88
N SER A 18 -1.78 -3.67 2.23
CA SER A 18 -1.36 -3.81 0.84
C SER A 18 -2.46 -3.43 -0.16
N GLY A 19 -3.73 -3.71 0.12
CA GLY A 19 -4.83 -3.54 -0.82
C GLY A 19 -5.13 -2.08 -1.16
N LEU A 20 -5.08 -1.18 -0.17
CA LEU A 20 -5.34 0.24 -0.38
C LEU A 20 -4.28 0.94 -1.27
N PRO A 21 -2.97 0.82 -1.03
CA PRO A 21 -1.95 1.38 -1.92
C PRO A 21 -1.92 0.69 -3.28
N LEU A 22 -2.23 -0.61 -3.35
CA LEU A 22 -2.37 -1.32 -4.63
C LEU A 22 -3.48 -0.72 -5.48
N LEU A 23 -4.66 -0.50 -4.91
CA LEU A 23 -5.78 0.16 -5.60
C LEU A 23 -5.43 1.59 -6.02
N ALA A 24 -4.83 2.38 -5.13
CA ALA A 24 -4.42 3.75 -5.43
C ALA A 24 -3.37 3.81 -6.56
N SER A 25 -2.36 2.95 -6.50
CA SER A 25 -1.31 2.84 -7.52
C SER A 25 -1.85 2.31 -8.85
N PHE A 26 -2.78 1.35 -8.81
CA PHE A 26 -3.43 0.79 -9.99
C PHE A 26 -4.26 1.85 -10.72
N LEU A 27 -5.09 2.60 -9.99
CA LEU A 27 -5.89 3.70 -10.56
C LEU A 27 -4.99 4.80 -11.14
N ALA A 28 -3.96 5.23 -10.40
CA ALA A 28 -3.02 6.24 -10.88
C ALA A 28 -2.28 5.78 -12.15
N SER A 29 -1.83 4.52 -12.19
CA SER A 29 -1.17 3.93 -13.35
C SER A 29 -2.13 3.80 -14.55
N LEU A 30 -3.41 3.49 -14.31
CA LEU A 30 -4.45 3.45 -15.33
C LEU A 30 -4.69 4.83 -15.97
N THR A 31 -4.86 5.87 -15.14
CA THR A 31 -5.08 7.24 -15.62
C THR A 31 -3.91 7.72 -16.49
N VAL A 32 -2.68 7.45 -16.05
CA VAL A 32 -1.47 7.81 -16.80
C VAL A 32 -1.39 7.04 -18.12
N GLY A 33 -1.71 5.74 -18.13
CA GLY A 33 -1.74 4.93 -19.34
C GLY A 33 -2.75 5.44 -20.38
N ILE A 34 -3.92 5.91 -19.94
CA ILE A 34 -4.94 6.49 -20.82
C ILE A 34 -4.45 7.82 -21.43
N LEU A 35 -3.84 8.69 -20.64
CA LEU A 35 -3.22 9.94 -21.15
C LEU A 35 -2.14 9.63 -22.19
N GLN A 36 -1.34 8.58 -21.96
CA GLN A 36 -0.28 8.17 -22.86
C GLN A 36 -0.82 7.68 -24.21
N ALA A 37 -1.92 6.90 -24.18
CA ALA A 37 -2.60 6.43 -25.39
C ALA A 37 -3.28 7.58 -26.16
N ALA A 38 -3.88 8.54 -25.45
CA ALA A 38 -4.61 9.66 -26.07
C ALA A 38 -3.69 10.65 -26.79
N THR A 39 -2.45 10.84 -26.31
CA THR A 39 -1.53 11.87 -26.83
C THR A 39 -0.56 11.34 -27.92
N GLN A 40 -0.57 10.02 -28.18
CA GLN A 40 0.33 9.34 -29.15
C GLN A 40 1.84 9.56 -28.95
N ILE A 41 2.29 10.12 -27.81
CA ILE A 41 3.71 10.25 -27.47
C ILE A 41 4.15 8.98 -26.75
N GLN A 42 4.85 8.11 -27.48
CA GLN A 42 5.37 6.82 -27.00
C GLN A 42 6.87 6.88 -26.65
N GLU A 43 7.31 8.03 -26.14
CA GLU A 43 8.66 8.21 -25.57
C GLU A 43 8.77 7.39 -24.27
N GLN A 44 9.63 6.36 -24.24
CA GLN A 44 9.72 5.43 -23.10
C GLN A 44 10.22 6.07 -21.78
N THR A 45 10.80 7.26 -21.83
CA THR A 45 11.38 7.96 -20.66
C THR A 45 10.32 8.66 -19.80
N LEU A 46 9.30 9.25 -20.44
CA LEU A 46 8.23 10.00 -19.80
C LEU A 46 7.31 9.14 -18.90
N PRO A 47 6.82 7.93 -19.31
CA PRO A 47 6.03 7.07 -18.44
C PRO A 47 6.83 6.52 -17.26
N HIS A 48 8.15 6.33 -17.40
CA HIS A 48 9.02 5.91 -16.29
C HIS A 48 9.06 6.98 -15.18
N LEU A 49 9.17 8.25 -15.58
CA LEU A 49 9.24 9.37 -14.64
C LEU A 49 7.89 9.64 -13.98
N VAL A 50 6.80 9.64 -14.76
CA VAL A 50 5.43 9.80 -14.23
C VAL A 50 5.07 8.66 -13.27
N LYS A 51 5.47 7.42 -13.57
CA LYS A 51 5.25 6.28 -12.68
C LYS A 51 6.00 6.41 -11.34
N CYS A 52 7.25 6.86 -11.35
CA CYS A 52 8.02 7.12 -10.13
C CYS A 52 7.36 8.21 -9.26
N VAL A 53 6.90 9.31 -9.87
CA VAL A 53 6.22 10.40 -9.16
C VAL A 53 4.87 9.96 -8.61
N ALA A 54 4.11 9.16 -9.36
CA ALA A 54 2.84 8.60 -8.90
C ALA A 54 3.03 7.67 -7.67
N ILE A 55 4.00 6.76 -7.72
CA ILE A 55 4.33 5.87 -6.60
C ILE A 55 4.80 6.68 -5.38
N ALA A 56 5.68 7.66 -5.59
CA ALA A 56 6.16 8.55 -4.52
C ALA A 56 5.01 9.34 -3.89
N GLY A 57 4.07 9.86 -4.69
CA GLY A 57 2.87 10.54 -4.20
C GLY A 57 1.98 9.63 -3.34
N VAL A 58 1.73 8.40 -3.79
CA VAL A 58 0.94 7.42 -3.02
C VAL A 58 1.65 7.06 -1.71
N LEU A 59 2.98 6.86 -1.72
CA LEU A 59 3.75 6.57 -0.51
C LEU A 59 3.75 7.73 0.48
N LEU A 60 3.85 8.98 0.01
CA LEU A 60 3.81 10.16 0.87
C LEU A 60 2.43 10.32 1.53
N LEU A 61 1.35 10.07 0.79
CA LEU A 61 -0.01 10.17 1.30
C LEU A 61 -0.38 9.01 2.23
N CYS A 62 0.00 7.77 1.91
CA CYS A 62 -0.35 6.59 2.71
C CYS A 62 0.70 6.19 3.76
N GLY A 63 1.92 6.75 3.71
CA GLY A 63 3.04 6.33 4.56
C GLY A 63 2.76 6.49 6.06
N GLY A 64 2.12 7.60 6.46
CA GLY A 64 1.71 7.83 7.85
C GLY A 64 0.68 6.80 8.33
N TRP A 65 -0.28 6.45 7.46
CA TRP A 65 -1.30 5.47 7.80
C TRP A 65 -0.73 4.05 7.93
N PHE A 66 0.18 3.63 7.04
CA PHE A 66 0.85 2.33 7.17
C PHE A 66 1.64 2.19 8.46
N CYS A 67 2.38 3.23 8.84
CA CYS A 67 3.13 3.22 10.08
C CYS A 67 2.19 3.05 11.29
N SER A 68 1.04 3.75 11.29
CA SER A 68 0.05 3.61 12.37
C SER A 68 -0.58 2.22 12.46
N LEU A 69 -0.83 1.54 11.33
CA LEU A 69 -1.36 0.17 11.32
C LEU A 69 -0.33 -0.83 11.85
N LEU A 70 0.92 -0.72 11.41
CA LEU A 70 2.00 -1.59 11.88
C LEU A 70 2.22 -1.41 13.39
N VAL A 71 2.26 -0.18 13.88
CA VAL A 71 2.44 0.09 15.32
C VAL A 71 1.28 -0.47 16.16
N ARG A 72 0.04 -0.42 15.66
CA ARG A 72 -1.11 -1.04 16.34
C ARG A 72 -0.97 -2.56 16.42
N PHE A 73 -0.66 -3.20 15.30
CA PHE A 73 -0.46 -4.65 15.25
C PHE A 73 0.69 -5.13 16.16
N PHE A 74 1.81 -4.40 16.16
CA PHE A 74 2.93 -4.70 17.06
C PHE A 74 2.54 -4.59 18.52
N ARG A 75 1.72 -3.59 18.89
CA ARG A 75 1.25 -3.39 20.25
C ARG A 75 0.31 -4.52 20.69
N GLU A 76 -0.66 -4.88 19.84
CA GLU A 76 -1.58 -6.00 20.11
C GLU A 76 -0.81 -7.33 20.29
N THR A 77 0.17 -7.59 19.42
CA THR A 77 1.01 -8.79 19.53
C THR A 77 1.85 -8.78 20.81
N TYR A 78 2.43 -7.63 21.19
CA TYR A 78 3.22 -7.49 22.41
C TYR A 78 2.38 -7.67 23.67
N ASP A 79 1.17 -7.10 23.71
CA ASP A 79 0.25 -7.22 24.85
C ASP A 79 -0.22 -8.67 25.04
N VAL A 80 -0.48 -9.40 23.95
CA VAL A 80 -0.78 -10.84 24.02
C VAL A 80 0.40 -11.64 24.55
N PHE A 81 1.63 -11.35 24.09
CA PHE A 81 2.83 -12.01 24.58
C PHE A 81 3.08 -11.73 26.07
N ARG A 82 2.73 -10.54 26.56
CA ARG A 82 2.88 -10.16 27.98
C ARG A 82 1.93 -10.89 28.92
N TYR A 83 0.79 -11.37 28.41
CA TYR A 83 -0.23 -12.09 29.19
C TYR A 83 -0.01 -13.61 29.27
N ILE A 84 0.94 -14.13 28.47
CA ILE A 84 1.43 -15.52 28.48
C ILE A 84 2.61 -15.64 29.44
#